data_AF-A0A1C6AXE2-F1
#
_entry.id   AF-A0A1C6AXE2-F1
#
_cell.length_a   1.000
_cell.length_b   1.000
_cell.length_c   1.000
_cell.angle_alpha   90.00
_cell.angle_beta   90.00
_cell.angle_gamma   90.00
#
_symmetry.space_group_name_H-M   'P 1'
#
loop_
_entity.id
_entity.type
_entity.pdbx_description
1 polymer ?
#
loop_
_entity_poly.entity_id
_entity_poly.type
_entity_poly.pdbx_seq_one_letter_code
_entity_poly.pdbx_strand_id
1 'polypeptide(L)'
;MRNHIDYDRVEFEKCMRGEMYNTTFRGRDELVTAALMLCQEYNRIPANDKKRREELVRELFGKVGKNPDVEPNVFCGFGFNVEVGDNFFANNGCNFVDPAKITFGNNVFIGPDCGFYTAHHPIDMELRNQLYEWAFPISVGDNVWFGGGCRVVPGVTIGSNVVIGAGSVVTHDIPDNCIAAGNPCRVIRYIDEHGKTVQKEDKSMDYGKKVWIFADGDMPPQGDEEPFGHEALTITNCTDVDAEVKVTVLFTDREPDQMVLRVGGRRVNCFRLDYPVGDENYLIPKGQYSLILESNTPVVAVLGRLDRRKDFAYYEMDGFCM
;
A
#
# COMPACT_ATOMS: atom_id res chain seq x y z
N MET A 1 -5.33 1.16 40.14
CA MET A 1 -6.00 -0.16 40.19
C MET A 1 -5.14 -1.37 39.75
N ARG A 2 -4.18 -1.21 38.82
CA ARG A 2 -3.52 -2.37 38.17
C ARG A 2 -2.33 -3.00 38.95
N ASN A 3 -1.67 -2.24 39.83
CA ASN A 3 -0.41 -2.64 40.48
C ASN A 3 -0.53 -3.79 41.50
N HIS A 4 -1.74 -4.27 41.78
CA HIS A 4 -2.00 -5.34 42.76
C HIS A 4 -2.59 -6.61 42.13
N ILE A 5 -2.70 -6.67 40.80
CA ILE A 5 -3.24 -7.83 40.09
C ILE A 5 -2.15 -8.90 40.00
N ASP A 6 -2.43 -10.08 40.53
CA ASP A 6 -1.59 -11.27 40.37
C ASP A 6 -1.89 -11.93 39.03
N TYR A 7 -0.95 -11.86 38.09
CA TYR A 7 -1.07 -12.47 36.77
C TYR A 7 0.05 -13.48 36.49
N ASP A 8 -0.25 -14.45 35.62
CA ASP A 8 0.75 -15.38 35.11
C ASP A 8 1.80 -14.63 34.28
N ARG A 9 2.99 -14.50 34.87
CA ARG A 9 4.09 -13.74 34.27
C ARG A 9 4.63 -14.40 33.01
N VAL A 10 4.53 -15.71 32.86
CA VAL A 10 5.13 -16.41 31.71
C VAL A 10 4.36 -16.06 30.44
N GLU A 11 3.04 -16.22 30.46
CA GLU A 11 2.19 -15.89 29.32
C GLU A 11 2.16 -14.38 29.06
N PHE A 12 2.17 -13.56 30.13
CA PHE A 12 2.26 -12.12 29.99
C PHE A 12 3.57 -11.68 29.34
N GLU A 13 4.72 -12.23 29.74
CA GLU A 13 6.02 -11.93 29.12
C GLU A 13 6.08 -12.39 27.67
N LYS A 14 5.52 -13.55 27.32
CA LYS A 14 5.37 -13.98 25.92
C LYS A 14 4.61 -12.96 25.10
N CYS A 15 3.46 -12.51 25.60
CA CYS A 15 2.65 -11.46 24.97
C CYS A 15 3.47 -10.19 24.73
N MET A 16 4.19 -9.70 25.76
CA MET A 16 5.02 -8.49 25.63
C MET A 16 6.19 -8.64 24.65
N ARG A 17 6.68 -9.86 24.41
CA ARG A 17 7.74 -10.16 23.43
C ARG A 17 7.21 -10.47 22.03
N GLY A 18 5.89 -10.49 21.83
CA GLY A 18 5.28 -10.89 20.56
C GLY A 18 5.41 -12.39 20.26
N GLU A 19 5.65 -13.21 21.28
CA GLU A 19 5.58 -14.66 21.19
C GLU A 19 4.12 -15.14 21.28
N MET A 20 3.85 -16.33 20.77
CA MET A 20 2.51 -16.92 20.89
C MET A 20 2.19 -17.18 22.36
N TYR A 21 1.06 -16.67 22.83
CA TYR A 21 0.62 -16.79 24.21
C TYR A 21 -0.86 -17.18 24.28
N ASN A 22 -1.26 -17.86 25.34
CA ASN A 22 -2.64 -18.22 25.59
C ASN A 22 -3.34 -17.09 26.36
N THR A 23 -4.40 -16.54 25.80
CA THR A 23 -5.12 -15.41 26.41
C THR A 23 -5.94 -15.77 27.65
N THR A 24 -6.01 -17.04 28.06
CA THR A 24 -6.68 -17.45 29.31
C THR A 24 -5.78 -17.37 30.55
N PHE A 25 -4.61 -16.76 30.43
CA PHE A 25 -3.67 -16.64 31.54
C PHE A 25 -4.27 -15.88 32.73
N ARG A 26 -3.99 -16.37 33.95
CA ARG A 26 -4.51 -15.79 35.20
C ARG A 26 -4.20 -14.30 35.27
N GLY A 27 -5.15 -13.48 35.71
CA GLY A 27 -4.96 -12.04 35.90
C GLY A 27 -5.25 -11.18 34.66
N ARG A 28 -5.40 -11.78 33.47
CA ARG A 28 -5.71 -11.03 32.25
C ARG A 28 -7.08 -10.35 32.35
N ASP A 29 -8.11 -11.07 32.78
CA ASP A 29 -9.46 -10.54 32.83
C ASP A 29 -9.58 -9.40 33.84
N GLU A 30 -8.85 -9.47 34.95
CA GLU A 30 -8.74 -8.38 35.92
C GLU A 30 -8.04 -7.15 35.33
N LEU A 31 -6.98 -7.35 34.54
CA LEU A 31 -6.28 -6.26 33.84
C LEU A 31 -7.19 -5.58 32.81
N VAL A 32 -7.90 -6.37 32.00
CA VAL A 32 -8.86 -5.88 31.01
C VAL A 32 -10.03 -5.17 31.70
N THR A 33 -10.59 -5.76 32.75
CA THR A 33 -11.69 -5.17 33.53
C THR A 33 -11.30 -3.82 34.11
N ALA A 34 -10.09 -3.70 34.66
CA ALA A 34 -9.60 -2.41 35.17
C ALA A 34 -9.54 -1.34 34.07
N ALA A 35 -9.13 -1.68 32.86
CA ALA A 35 -9.13 -0.75 31.73
C ALA A 35 -10.55 -0.38 31.30
N LEU A 36 -11.45 -1.36 31.18
CA LEU A 36 -12.85 -1.14 30.81
C LEU A 36 -13.60 -0.25 31.80
N MET A 37 -13.35 -0.41 33.11
CA MET A 37 -13.93 0.45 34.14
C MET A 37 -13.47 1.90 33.99
N LEU A 38 -12.18 2.13 33.71
CA LEU A 38 -11.65 3.47 33.43
C LEU A 38 -12.24 4.08 32.16
N CYS A 39 -12.38 3.30 31.07
CA CYS A 39 -13.06 3.76 29.86
C CYS A 39 -14.53 4.12 30.13
N GLN A 40 -15.26 3.32 30.90
CA GLN A 40 -16.65 3.60 31.27
C GLN A 40 -16.79 4.87 32.10
N GLU A 41 -15.88 5.08 33.05
CA GLU A 41 -15.83 6.31 33.83
C GLU A 41 -15.54 7.51 32.93
N TYR A 42 -14.49 7.40 32.09
CA TYR A 42 -14.09 8.45 31.15
C TYR A 42 -15.24 8.89 30.24
N ASN A 43 -15.91 7.92 29.63
CA ASN A 43 -16.98 8.16 28.66
C ASN A 43 -18.23 8.82 29.26
N ARG A 44 -18.33 8.89 30.60
CA ARG A 44 -19.42 9.57 31.31
C ARG A 44 -19.05 10.96 31.84
N ILE A 45 -17.78 11.38 31.72
CA ILE A 45 -17.35 12.70 32.20
C ILE A 45 -18.00 13.81 31.35
N PRO A 46 -18.64 14.81 31.98
CA PRO A 46 -19.19 15.98 31.29
C PRO A 46 -18.17 16.68 30.37
N ALA A 47 -18.62 17.18 29.22
CA ALA A 47 -17.75 17.81 28.23
C ALA A 47 -16.99 19.05 28.72
N ASN A 48 -17.49 19.72 29.75
CA ASN A 48 -16.86 20.89 30.35
C ASN A 48 -15.84 20.55 31.44
N ASP A 49 -15.74 19.29 31.92
CA ASP A 49 -14.78 18.89 32.94
C ASP A 49 -13.46 18.39 32.31
N LYS A 50 -12.75 19.32 31.67
CA LYS A 50 -11.47 19.03 31.00
C LYS A 50 -10.40 18.50 31.95
N LYS A 51 -10.40 18.98 33.20
CA LYS A 51 -9.43 18.57 34.21
C LYS A 51 -9.61 17.10 34.56
N ARG A 52 -10.85 16.66 34.85
CA ARG A 52 -11.12 15.26 35.17
C ARG A 52 -10.84 14.34 33.98
N ARG A 53 -11.14 14.80 32.76
CA ARG A 53 -10.80 14.07 31.53
C ARG A 53 -9.30 13.82 31.43
N GLU A 54 -8.49 14.86 31.57
CA GLU A 54 -7.03 14.70 31.51
C GLU A 54 -6.51 13.78 32.61
N GLU A 55 -6.99 13.92 33.86
CA GLU A 55 -6.61 13.03 34.97
C GLU A 55 -6.86 11.55 34.63
N LEU A 56 -8.04 11.23 34.08
CA LEU A 56 -8.40 9.85 33.74
C LEU A 56 -7.67 9.33 32.50
N VAL A 57 -7.36 10.16 31.49
CA VAL A 57 -6.50 9.75 30.37
C VAL A 57 -5.11 9.37 30.88
N ARG A 58 -4.56 10.16 31.82
CA ARG A 58 -3.25 9.87 32.44
C ARG A 58 -3.25 8.62 33.33
N GLU A 59 -4.39 8.25 33.89
CA GLU A 59 -4.56 6.98 34.61
C GLU A 59 -4.77 5.79 33.65
N LEU A 60 -5.51 6.00 32.55
CA LEU A 60 -5.84 4.97 31.59
C LEU A 60 -4.61 4.53 30.79
N PHE A 61 -3.85 5.49 30.25
CA PHE A 61 -2.68 5.28 29.38
C PHE A 61 -1.39 5.05 30.18
N GLY A 62 -0.43 4.35 29.59
CA GLY A 62 0.87 4.07 30.23
C GLY A 62 1.78 5.30 30.30
N LYS A 63 1.73 6.15 29.28
CA LYS A 63 2.50 7.39 29.20
C LYS A 63 1.73 8.44 28.41
N VAL A 64 1.71 9.67 28.93
CA VAL A 64 1.00 10.80 28.32
C VAL A 64 1.85 12.05 28.38
N GLY A 65 2.13 12.67 27.24
CA GLY A 65 2.79 13.96 27.13
C GLY A 65 1.95 15.14 27.60
N LYS A 66 2.29 16.33 27.11
CA LYS A 66 1.57 17.58 27.37
C LYS A 66 0.34 17.72 26.48
N ASN A 67 -0.68 18.40 26.98
CA ASN A 67 -1.89 18.77 26.23
C ASN A 67 -2.59 17.58 25.53
N PRO A 68 -2.85 16.45 26.23
CA PRO A 68 -3.66 15.40 25.65
C PRO A 68 -5.11 15.87 25.48
N ASP A 69 -5.73 15.54 24.35
CA ASP A 69 -7.15 15.79 24.13
C ASP A 69 -7.78 14.55 23.48
N VAL A 70 -8.69 13.91 24.22
CA VAL A 70 -9.33 12.66 23.80
C VAL A 70 -10.82 12.86 23.92
N GLU A 71 -11.53 12.74 22.82
CA GLU A 71 -12.98 12.84 22.84
C GLU A 71 -13.61 11.55 23.43
N PRO A 72 -14.82 11.63 24.02
CA PRO A 72 -15.50 10.47 24.60
C PRO A 72 -15.77 9.32 23.62
N ASN A 73 -16.22 8.21 24.17
CA ASN A 73 -16.40 6.92 23.50
C ASN A 73 -15.06 6.30 23.09
N VAL A 74 -14.03 6.45 23.93
CA VAL A 74 -12.75 5.78 23.79
C VAL A 74 -12.82 4.37 24.38
N PHE A 75 -12.11 3.43 23.76
CA PHE A 75 -11.93 2.07 24.26
C PHE A 75 -10.44 1.71 24.33
N CYS A 76 -10.04 1.02 25.39
CA CYS A 76 -8.74 0.36 25.49
C CYS A 76 -8.88 -1.09 25.97
N GLY A 77 -8.04 -1.99 25.44
CA GLY A 77 -8.00 -3.39 25.91
C GLY A 77 -7.35 -3.52 27.29
N PHE A 78 -6.17 -2.92 27.45
CA PHE A 78 -5.39 -2.85 28.69
C PHE A 78 -5.14 -1.41 29.13
N GLY A 79 -5.08 -0.46 28.20
CA GLY A 79 -4.82 0.97 28.42
C GLY A 79 -3.35 1.29 28.69
N PHE A 80 -2.70 0.57 29.61
CA PHE A 80 -1.31 0.87 30.02
C PHE A 80 -0.26 0.64 28.92
N ASN A 81 -0.61 -0.02 27.82
CA ASN A 81 0.29 -0.20 26.68
C ASN A 81 0.17 0.92 25.65
N VAL A 82 -0.75 1.87 25.84
CA VAL A 82 -0.85 3.07 25.03
C VAL A 82 0.09 4.15 25.57
N GLU A 83 0.99 4.63 24.72
CA GLU A 83 1.90 5.73 25.01
C GLU A 83 1.68 6.86 23.98
N VAL A 84 1.45 8.09 24.46
CA VAL A 84 1.22 9.26 23.61
C VAL A 84 2.20 10.40 23.94
N GLY A 85 2.70 11.06 22.90
CA GLY A 85 3.56 12.25 23.00
C GLY A 85 2.80 13.53 23.36
N ASP A 86 3.45 14.68 23.11
CA ASP A 86 2.86 16.00 23.32
C ASP A 86 1.84 16.33 22.22
N ASN A 87 0.78 17.06 22.56
CA ASN A 87 -0.26 17.54 21.64
C ASN A 87 -0.96 16.39 20.88
N PHE A 88 -1.24 15.29 21.58
CA PHE A 88 -2.01 14.17 21.05
C PHE A 88 -3.51 14.49 21.05
N PHE A 89 -4.14 14.36 19.89
CA PHE A 89 -5.59 14.49 19.73
C PHE A 89 -6.21 13.19 19.20
N ALA A 90 -7.22 12.68 19.88
CA ALA A 90 -8.04 11.57 19.40
C ALA A 90 -9.52 11.93 19.43
N ASN A 91 -10.18 11.84 18.27
CA ASN A 91 -11.60 12.14 18.15
C ASN A 91 -12.46 10.95 18.63
N ASN A 92 -13.77 11.13 18.66
CA ASN A 92 -14.75 10.21 19.22
C ASN A 92 -14.63 8.79 18.61
N GLY A 93 -14.92 7.76 19.40
CA GLY A 93 -15.04 6.39 18.89
C GLY A 93 -13.70 5.68 18.61
N CYS A 94 -12.58 6.25 19.06
CA CYS A 94 -11.27 5.61 18.88
C CYS A 94 -11.11 4.34 19.73
N ASN A 95 -10.53 3.31 19.14
CA ASN A 95 -10.31 2.00 19.76
C ASN A 95 -8.83 1.63 19.77
N PHE A 96 -8.28 1.39 20.96
CA PHE A 96 -6.89 0.97 21.18
C PHE A 96 -6.88 -0.46 21.75
N VAL A 97 -6.78 -1.47 20.88
CA VAL A 97 -6.66 -2.87 21.30
C VAL A 97 -5.18 -3.17 21.51
N ASP A 98 -4.72 -2.97 22.75
CA ASP A 98 -3.32 -2.90 23.16
C ASP A 98 -2.78 -4.09 23.98
N PRO A 99 -2.97 -5.37 23.59
CA PRO A 99 -2.16 -6.47 24.12
C PRO A 99 -0.64 -6.25 23.99
N ALA A 100 -0.18 -5.53 22.96
CA ALA A 100 1.17 -5.00 22.84
C ALA A 100 1.16 -3.47 22.76
N LYS A 101 2.34 -2.85 22.81
CA LYS A 101 2.47 -1.39 22.82
C LYS A 101 1.85 -0.73 21.59
N ILE A 102 1.17 0.39 21.83
CA ILE A 102 0.75 1.34 20.79
C ILE A 102 1.41 2.67 21.14
N THR A 103 2.39 3.08 20.35
CA THR A 103 3.17 4.29 20.62
C THR A 103 2.86 5.36 19.59
N PHE A 104 2.52 6.56 20.06
CA PHE A 104 2.32 7.75 19.24
C PHE A 104 3.34 8.83 19.60
N GLY A 105 3.95 9.43 18.58
CA GLY A 105 4.81 10.60 18.71
C GLY A 105 4.07 11.86 19.14
N ASN A 106 4.68 13.00 18.85
CA ASN A 106 4.14 14.34 19.12
C ASN A 106 3.25 14.83 17.96
N ASN A 107 2.29 15.69 18.27
CA ASN A 107 1.39 16.32 17.29
C ASN A 107 0.64 15.31 16.42
N VAL A 108 0.15 14.24 17.03
CA VAL A 108 -0.64 13.21 16.33
C VAL A 108 -2.12 13.55 16.44
N PHE A 109 -2.80 13.56 15.28
CA PHE A 109 -4.23 13.83 15.17
C PHE A 109 -4.96 12.60 14.64
N ILE A 110 -5.90 12.08 15.40
CA ILE A 110 -6.68 10.89 15.02
C ILE A 110 -8.14 11.30 14.80
N GLY A 111 -8.63 11.09 13.58
CA GLY A 111 -10.03 11.29 13.22
C GLY A 111 -10.98 10.32 13.93
N PRO A 112 -12.30 10.52 13.84
CA PRO A 112 -13.27 9.71 14.57
C PRO A 112 -13.26 8.25 14.09
N ASP A 113 -13.68 7.34 14.95
CA ASP A 113 -13.87 5.92 14.64
C ASP A 113 -12.62 5.18 14.14
N CYS A 114 -11.43 5.65 14.48
CA CYS A 114 -10.17 4.97 14.16
C CYS A 114 -9.89 3.80 15.12
N GLY A 115 -9.20 2.77 14.64
CA GLY A 115 -8.83 1.60 15.44
C GLY A 115 -7.39 1.19 15.23
N PHE A 116 -6.70 0.88 16.32
CA PHE A 116 -5.32 0.42 16.36
C PHE A 116 -5.30 -0.94 17.07
N TYR A 117 -4.91 -1.98 16.33
CA TYR A 117 -5.04 -3.36 16.78
C TYR A 117 -3.70 -4.05 16.82
N THR A 118 -3.22 -4.43 18.00
CA THR A 118 -1.95 -5.17 18.12
C THR A 118 -2.13 -6.69 18.16
N ALA A 119 -3.33 -7.18 18.45
CA ALA A 119 -3.63 -8.62 18.51
C ALA A 119 -3.73 -9.26 17.12
N HIS A 120 -3.14 -10.45 16.99
CA HIS A 120 -3.24 -11.31 15.82
C HIS A 120 -3.60 -12.74 16.25
N HIS A 121 -4.66 -13.31 15.69
CA HIS A 121 -5.04 -14.70 15.97
C HIS A 121 -4.43 -15.66 14.94
N PRO A 122 -4.14 -16.92 15.34
CA PRO A 122 -3.84 -18.00 14.41
C PRO A 122 -4.90 -18.14 13.33
N ILE A 123 -4.42 -18.31 12.08
CA ILE A 123 -5.26 -18.74 10.97
C ILE A 123 -5.72 -20.19 11.20
N ASP A 124 -4.84 -21.01 11.77
CA ASP A 124 -5.16 -22.35 12.25
C ASP A 124 -6.34 -22.31 13.24
N MET A 125 -7.40 -23.05 12.92
CA MET A 125 -8.64 -23.05 13.68
C MET A 125 -8.47 -23.70 15.06
N GLU A 126 -7.68 -24.77 15.17
CA GLU A 126 -7.51 -25.49 16.43
C GLU A 126 -6.75 -24.63 17.44
N LEU A 127 -5.68 -23.96 16.99
CA LEU A 127 -4.95 -23.00 17.81
C LEU A 127 -5.81 -21.80 18.19
N ARG A 128 -6.58 -21.23 17.25
CA ARG A 128 -7.45 -20.09 17.53
C ARG A 128 -8.56 -20.43 18.52
N ASN A 129 -9.17 -21.61 18.42
CA ASN A 129 -10.21 -22.06 19.35
C ASN A 129 -9.67 -22.37 20.76
N GLN A 130 -8.36 -22.55 20.89
CA GLN A 130 -7.66 -22.64 22.17
C GLN A 130 -7.26 -21.27 22.73
N LEU A 131 -7.70 -20.17 22.10
CA LEU A 131 -7.49 -18.80 22.53
C LEU A 131 -6.01 -18.36 22.55
N TYR A 132 -5.23 -18.91 21.63
CA TYR A 132 -3.89 -18.41 21.33
C TYR A 132 -3.92 -17.13 20.50
N GLU A 133 -2.97 -16.24 20.76
CA GLU A 133 -2.74 -14.99 20.05
C GLU A 133 -1.24 -14.68 19.93
N TRP A 134 -0.90 -13.78 19.02
CA TRP A 134 0.30 -12.95 19.07
C TRP A 134 -0.10 -11.49 19.29
N ALA A 135 0.83 -10.70 19.83
CA ALA A 135 0.66 -9.27 19.94
C ALA A 135 1.87 -8.54 19.34
N PHE A 136 1.66 -7.73 18.31
CA PHE A 136 2.72 -7.00 17.63
C PHE A 136 2.52 -5.49 17.79
N PRO A 137 3.53 -4.76 18.27
CA PRO A 137 3.39 -3.35 18.60
C PRO A 137 3.10 -2.50 17.37
N ILE A 138 2.38 -1.40 17.56
CA ILE A 138 2.17 -0.35 16.56
C ILE A 138 2.99 0.87 16.96
N SER A 139 3.72 1.45 16.00
CA SER A 139 4.51 2.66 16.21
C SER A 139 4.08 3.74 15.23
N VAL A 140 3.82 4.95 15.73
CA VAL A 140 3.44 6.12 14.93
C VAL A 140 4.39 7.26 15.26
N GLY A 141 5.02 7.83 14.24
CA GLY A 141 5.94 8.96 14.35
C GLY A 141 5.28 10.29 14.72
N ASP A 142 6.03 11.37 14.53
CA ASP A 142 5.58 12.73 14.84
C ASP A 142 4.75 13.33 13.68
N ASN A 143 3.87 14.27 13.98
CA ASN A 143 3.09 15.04 13.01
C ASN A 143 2.25 14.17 12.05
N VAL A 144 1.64 13.11 12.59
CA VAL A 144 0.81 12.18 11.82
C VAL A 144 -0.66 12.55 11.94
N TRP A 145 -1.38 12.55 10.82
CA TRP A 145 -2.82 12.74 10.79
C TRP A 145 -3.54 11.53 10.20
N PHE A 146 -4.51 10.99 10.93
CA PHE A 146 -5.44 9.97 10.46
C PHE A 146 -6.80 10.60 10.16
N GLY A 147 -7.30 10.40 8.94
CA GLY A 147 -8.70 10.62 8.61
C GLY A 147 -9.62 9.67 9.39
N GLY A 148 -10.91 9.98 9.47
CA GLY A 148 -11.86 9.14 10.22
C GLY A 148 -11.98 7.72 9.66
N GLY A 149 -12.25 6.75 10.54
CA GLY A 149 -12.52 5.36 10.18
C GLY A 149 -11.30 4.53 9.80
N CYS A 150 -10.07 4.96 10.11
CA CYS A 150 -8.87 4.19 9.80
C CYS A 150 -8.73 2.92 10.66
N ARG A 151 -8.09 1.88 10.11
CA ARG A 151 -7.75 0.63 10.80
C ARG A 151 -6.26 0.35 10.63
N VAL A 152 -5.50 0.32 11.73
CA VAL A 152 -4.07 -0.03 11.73
C VAL A 152 -3.91 -1.43 12.30
N VAL A 153 -3.35 -2.34 11.51
CA VAL A 153 -3.22 -3.76 11.87
C VAL A 153 -1.94 -4.01 12.69
N PRO A 154 -1.77 -5.22 13.28
CA PRO A 154 -0.63 -5.52 14.14
C PRO A 154 0.73 -5.32 13.46
N GLY A 155 1.71 -4.80 14.20
CA GLY A 155 3.11 -4.73 13.77
C GLY A 155 3.45 -3.56 12.85
N VAL A 156 2.49 -2.70 12.52
CA VAL A 156 2.69 -1.59 11.58
C VAL A 156 3.47 -0.45 12.23
N THR A 157 4.46 0.06 11.51
CA THR A 157 5.17 1.31 11.77
C THR A 157 4.76 2.39 10.76
N ILE A 158 4.30 3.53 11.26
CA ILE A 158 3.96 4.72 10.47
C ILE A 158 5.00 5.79 10.78
N GLY A 159 5.68 6.27 9.74
CA GLY A 159 6.66 7.33 9.80
C GLY A 159 6.10 8.69 10.25
N SER A 160 6.97 9.68 10.29
CA SER A 160 6.64 11.06 10.65
C SER A 160 6.16 11.88 9.45
N ASN A 161 5.39 12.93 9.71
CA ASN A 161 4.81 13.81 8.68
C ASN A 161 3.94 13.05 7.67
N VAL A 162 3.13 12.11 8.17
CA VAL A 162 2.28 11.24 7.35
C VAL A 162 0.81 11.65 7.47
N VAL A 163 0.12 11.67 6.34
CA VAL A 163 -1.35 11.76 6.30
C VAL A 163 -1.93 10.43 5.83
N ILE A 164 -2.74 9.80 6.68
CA ILE A 164 -3.52 8.62 6.35
C ILE A 164 -4.94 9.05 5.99
N GLY A 165 -5.36 8.84 4.75
CA GLY A 165 -6.71 9.20 4.29
C GLY A 165 -7.81 8.42 5.03
N ALA A 166 -9.01 9.00 5.12
CA ALA A 166 -10.15 8.39 5.80
C ALA A 166 -10.49 6.98 5.26
N GLY A 167 -10.96 6.10 6.15
CA GLY A 167 -11.37 4.73 5.82
C GLY A 167 -10.22 3.78 5.46
N SER A 168 -8.97 4.18 5.65
CA SER A 168 -7.82 3.38 5.23
C SER A 168 -7.61 2.15 6.12
N VAL A 169 -7.18 1.04 5.50
CA VAL A 169 -6.77 -0.18 6.21
C VAL A 169 -5.27 -0.35 6.04
N VAL A 170 -4.51 0.11 7.05
CA VAL A 170 -3.05 0.14 7.05
C VAL A 170 -2.53 -1.24 7.43
N THR A 171 -2.09 -1.98 6.41
CA THR A 171 -1.62 -3.37 6.51
C THR A 171 -0.10 -3.54 6.46
N HIS A 172 0.61 -2.46 6.16
CA HIS A 172 2.05 -2.43 5.94
C HIS A 172 2.59 -1.10 6.46
N ASP A 173 3.89 -1.05 6.73
CA ASP A 173 4.58 0.17 7.16
C ASP A 173 4.40 1.31 6.15
N ILE A 174 4.30 2.52 6.67
CA ILE A 174 4.15 3.75 5.88
C ILE A 174 5.38 4.61 6.12
N PRO A 175 6.13 5.00 5.08
CA PRO A 175 7.34 5.81 5.23
C PRO A 175 7.00 7.25 5.61
N ASP A 176 8.02 7.97 6.08
CA ASP A 176 7.92 9.41 6.38
C ASP A 176 7.48 10.24 5.17
N ASN A 177 6.94 11.43 5.46
CA ASN A 177 6.71 12.50 4.48
C ASN A 177 5.84 12.06 3.29
N CYS A 178 4.71 11.42 3.57
CA CYS A 178 3.82 10.97 2.52
C CYS A 178 2.34 11.08 2.87
N ILE A 179 1.51 11.05 1.83
CA ILE A 179 0.08 10.84 1.95
C ILE A 179 -0.20 9.42 1.49
N ALA A 180 -0.84 8.64 2.33
CA ALA A 180 -1.26 7.27 2.03
C ALA A 180 -2.76 7.13 2.26
N ALA A 181 -3.44 6.33 1.44
CA ALA A 181 -4.83 5.96 1.71
C ALA A 181 -5.23 4.63 1.05
N GLY A 182 -6.42 4.15 1.38
CA GLY A 182 -7.08 3.04 0.70
C GLY A 182 -7.20 1.78 1.56
N ASN A 183 -7.83 0.76 0.98
CA ASN A 183 -7.95 -0.58 1.56
C ASN A 183 -7.53 -1.62 0.50
N PRO A 184 -6.30 -2.17 0.58
CA PRO A 184 -5.27 -1.89 1.58
C PRO A 184 -4.64 -0.49 1.37
N CYS A 185 -4.16 0.12 2.45
CA CYS A 185 -3.55 1.47 2.42
C CYS A 185 -2.24 1.46 1.61
N ARG A 186 -2.06 2.44 0.75
CA ARG A 186 -0.86 2.61 -0.10
C ARG A 186 -0.46 4.07 -0.13
N VAL A 187 0.85 4.32 -0.25
CA VAL A 187 1.37 5.66 -0.51
C VAL A 187 0.81 6.17 -1.83
N ILE A 188 0.13 7.31 -1.79
CA ILE A 188 -0.42 8.01 -2.95
C ILE A 188 0.63 8.95 -3.52
N ARG A 189 1.28 9.74 -2.65
CA ARG A 189 2.32 10.70 -3.03
C ARG A 189 3.22 11.04 -1.85
N TYR A 190 4.44 11.45 -2.14
CA TYR A 190 5.36 12.03 -1.16
C TYR A 190 5.15 13.54 -1.07
N ILE A 191 5.43 14.11 0.10
CA ILE A 191 5.25 15.53 0.40
C ILE A 191 6.51 16.12 1.02
N ASP A 192 6.71 17.42 0.83
CA ASP A 192 7.68 18.21 1.61
C ASP A 192 7.09 18.61 2.98
N GLU A 193 7.88 19.33 3.78
CA GLU A 193 7.49 19.88 5.08
C GLU A 193 6.30 20.86 5.04
N HIS A 194 5.89 21.31 3.84
CA HIS A 194 4.75 22.18 3.62
C HIS A 194 3.56 21.46 2.97
N GLY A 195 3.61 20.13 2.84
CA GLY A 195 2.54 19.32 2.24
C GLY A 195 2.46 19.40 0.71
N LYS A 196 3.42 20.04 0.04
CA LYS A 196 3.47 20.08 -1.42
C LYS A 196 4.00 18.76 -1.95
N THR A 197 3.43 18.28 -3.04
CA THR A 197 3.90 17.05 -3.70
C THR A 197 5.36 17.22 -4.10
N VAL A 198 6.22 16.31 -3.66
CA VAL A 198 7.55 16.14 -4.23
C VAL A 198 7.48 15.05 -5.29
N GLN A 199 7.91 15.40 -6.50
CA GLN A 199 8.16 14.42 -7.55
C GLN A 199 9.28 13.52 -7.02
N LYS A 200 8.96 12.25 -6.75
CA LYS A 200 10.02 11.27 -6.59
C LYS A 200 10.65 11.15 -7.97
N GLU A 201 11.91 11.56 -8.13
CA GLU A 201 12.69 11.07 -9.27
C GLU A 201 12.63 9.55 -9.17
N ASP A 202 11.82 8.93 -10.03
CA ASP A 202 11.69 7.49 -10.04
C ASP A 202 12.97 6.89 -10.63
N LYS A 203 14.01 6.84 -9.79
CA LYS A 203 15.28 6.19 -10.09
C LYS A 203 15.15 4.65 -10.11
N SER A 204 13.93 4.10 -10.03
CA SER A 204 13.70 2.67 -9.82
C SER A 204 13.01 1.94 -10.97
N MET A 205 12.66 2.60 -12.07
CA MET A 205 12.18 1.90 -13.26
C MET A 205 13.34 1.35 -14.10
N ASP A 206 14.10 0.40 -13.54
CA ASP A 206 15.19 -0.31 -14.22
C ASP A 206 14.68 -1.24 -15.36
N TYR A 207 13.38 -1.56 -15.35
CA TYR A 207 12.79 -2.52 -16.29
C TYR A 207 12.35 -1.91 -17.64
N GLY A 208 11.94 -0.64 -17.67
CA GLY A 208 11.41 0.00 -18.87
C GLY A 208 12.47 0.83 -19.59
N LYS A 209 12.31 1.00 -20.90
CA LYS A 209 13.21 1.81 -21.75
C LYS A 209 12.39 2.77 -22.59
N LYS A 210 12.98 3.91 -22.91
CA LYS A 210 12.31 4.93 -23.75
C LYS A 210 12.48 4.64 -25.22
N VAL A 211 13.52 3.91 -25.60
CA VAL A 211 13.77 3.51 -26.98
C VAL A 211 13.92 2.00 -27.07
N TRP A 212 13.12 1.38 -27.95
CA TRP A 212 13.24 -0.03 -28.32
C TRP A 212 13.46 -0.15 -29.83
N ILE A 213 14.32 -1.08 -30.24
CA ILE A 213 14.64 -1.36 -31.64
C ILE A 213 14.46 -2.86 -31.87
N PHE A 214 13.53 -3.22 -32.74
CA PHE A 214 13.37 -4.60 -33.22
C PHE A 214 13.92 -4.66 -34.64
N ALA A 215 15.06 -5.33 -34.81
CA ALA A 215 15.77 -5.36 -36.08
C ALA A 215 15.14 -6.31 -37.11
N ASP A 216 14.34 -7.29 -36.67
CA ASP A 216 13.85 -8.39 -37.52
C ASP A 216 12.32 -8.49 -37.51
N GLY A 217 11.61 -7.54 -38.12
CA GLY A 217 10.18 -7.66 -38.42
C GLY A 217 9.97 -8.37 -39.77
N ASP A 218 8.95 -9.21 -39.88
CA ASP A 218 8.60 -9.91 -41.11
C ASP A 218 7.13 -10.27 -41.03
N MET A 219 6.31 -9.49 -41.72
CA MET A 219 4.88 -9.66 -41.80
C MET A 219 4.59 -10.74 -42.85
N PRO A 220 4.26 -11.98 -42.45
CA PRO A 220 4.15 -13.09 -43.39
C PRO A 220 2.96 -12.88 -44.35
N PRO A 221 3.01 -13.45 -45.57
CA PRO A 221 1.84 -13.55 -46.41
C PRO A 221 0.73 -14.34 -45.70
N GLN A 222 -0.50 -14.02 -46.04
CA GLN A 222 -1.66 -14.70 -45.47
C GLN A 222 -1.74 -16.10 -46.07
N GLY A 223 -1.77 -17.12 -45.22
CA GLY A 223 -1.98 -18.51 -45.66
C GLY A 223 -3.41 -18.77 -46.09
N ASP A 224 -3.64 -19.94 -46.68
CA ASP A 224 -4.95 -20.33 -47.22
C ASP A 224 -5.94 -20.79 -46.13
N GLU A 225 -5.45 -21.24 -44.97
CA GLU A 225 -6.26 -21.78 -43.86
C GLU A 225 -5.79 -21.25 -42.49
N GLU A 226 -6.69 -21.27 -41.50
CA GLU A 226 -6.37 -20.87 -40.12
C GLU A 226 -5.52 -21.92 -39.37
N PRO A 227 -4.64 -21.49 -38.44
CA PRO A 227 -4.40 -20.10 -38.01
C PRO A 227 -3.47 -19.35 -38.98
N PHE A 228 -3.78 -18.08 -39.24
CA PHE A 228 -2.95 -17.21 -40.08
C PHE A 228 -1.69 -16.74 -39.34
N GLY A 229 -0.57 -16.71 -40.08
CA GLY A 229 0.66 -16.10 -39.59
C GLY A 229 0.47 -14.61 -39.33
N HIS A 230 1.09 -14.10 -38.27
CA HIS A 230 0.96 -12.70 -37.85
C HIS A 230 2.11 -12.27 -36.95
N GLU A 231 2.21 -10.96 -36.72
CA GLU A 231 3.07 -10.39 -35.69
C GLU A 231 2.24 -9.60 -34.69
N ALA A 232 2.69 -9.63 -33.44
CA ALA A 232 2.06 -8.93 -32.35
C ALA A 232 3.10 -8.15 -31.55
N LEU A 233 2.86 -6.86 -31.36
CA LEU A 233 3.65 -5.99 -30.50
C LEU A 233 2.94 -5.80 -29.16
N THR A 234 3.56 -6.25 -28.08
CA THR A 234 3.06 -6.03 -26.71
C THR A 234 3.84 -4.90 -26.05
N ILE A 235 3.13 -3.89 -25.56
CA ILE A 235 3.73 -2.77 -24.82
C ILE A 235 3.12 -2.72 -23.42
N THR A 236 3.97 -2.79 -22.41
CA THR A 236 3.63 -2.68 -21.00
C THR A 236 4.07 -1.32 -20.46
N ASN A 237 3.11 -0.53 -20.01
CA ASN A 237 3.34 0.73 -19.32
C ASN A 237 3.09 0.56 -17.82
N CYS A 238 4.17 0.40 -17.04
CA CYS A 238 4.12 0.30 -15.59
C CYS A 238 4.04 1.67 -14.90
N THR A 239 4.16 2.77 -15.65
CA THR A 239 4.12 4.12 -15.09
C THR A 239 2.68 4.57 -14.85
N ASP A 240 2.52 5.65 -14.09
CA ASP A 240 1.22 6.29 -13.83
C ASP A 240 0.84 7.34 -14.87
N VAL A 241 1.68 7.56 -15.89
CA VAL A 241 1.45 8.49 -17.01
C VAL A 241 1.17 7.69 -18.29
N ASP A 242 0.26 8.19 -19.13
CA ASP A 242 -0.01 7.59 -20.43
C ASP A 242 1.23 7.66 -21.33
N ALA A 243 1.56 6.52 -21.94
CA ALA A 243 2.64 6.39 -22.90
C ALA A 243 2.13 6.79 -24.29
N GLU A 244 2.79 7.78 -24.88
CA GLU A 244 2.72 8.07 -26.30
C GLU A 244 3.98 7.49 -26.94
N VAL A 245 3.78 6.46 -27.78
CA VAL A 245 4.86 5.68 -28.39
C VAL A 245 4.87 5.97 -29.89
N LYS A 246 5.85 6.73 -30.34
CA LYS A 246 6.13 6.93 -31.75
C LYS A 246 6.79 5.68 -32.30
N VAL A 247 6.22 5.10 -33.35
CA VAL A 247 6.76 3.93 -34.02
C VAL A 247 7.25 4.35 -35.40
N THR A 248 8.53 4.09 -35.68
CA THR A 248 9.12 4.22 -37.02
C THR A 248 9.31 2.83 -37.62
N VAL A 249 8.72 2.61 -38.78
CA VAL A 249 8.83 1.36 -39.54
C VAL A 249 9.85 1.57 -40.66
N LEU A 250 10.93 0.79 -40.62
CA LEU A 250 12.04 0.88 -41.56
C LEU A 250 11.93 -0.22 -42.61
N PHE A 251 12.15 0.13 -43.88
CA PHE A 251 12.15 -0.79 -45.01
C PHE A 251 13.48 -0.69 -45.76
N THR A 252 13.83 -1.73 -46.50
CA THR A 252 15.10 -1.78 -47.25
C THR A 252 15.02 -1.08 -48.62
N ASP A 253 13.82 -0.85 -49.13
CA ASP A 253 13.55 -0.45 -50.51
C ASP A 253 12.78 0.88 -50.64
N ARG A 254 12.44 1.52 -49.52
CA ARG A 254 11.67 2.77 -49.46
C ARG A 254 11.94 3.56 -48.18
N GLU A 255 11.50 4.81 -48.15
CA GLU A 255 11.60 5.67 -46.98
C GLU A 255 10.80 5.13 -45.77
N PRO A 256 11.21 5.46 -44.52
CA PRO A 256 10.50 5.03 -43.32
C PRO A 256 9.08 5.59 -43.22
N ASP A 257 8.18 4.77 -42.70
CA ASP A 257 6.83 5.19 -42.31
C ASP A 257 6.77 5.44 -40.79
N GLN A 258 5.87 6.31 -40.33
CA GLN A 258 5.70 6.64 -38.91
C GLN A 258 4.24 6.54 -38.48
N MET A 259 4.02 6.13 -37.24
CA MET A 259 2.70 6.12 -36.59
C MET A 259 2.84 6.34 -35.07
N VAL A 260 1.72 6.58 -34.39
CA VAL A 260 1.69 6.75 -32.93
C VAL A 260 0.75 5.71 -32.30
N LEU A 261 1.26 5.02 -31.27
CA LEU A 261 0.50 4.14 -30.40
C LEU A 261 0.32 4.80 -29.03
N ARG A 262 -0.85 4.62 -28.41
CA ARG A 262 -1.13 5.08 -27.03
C ARG A 262 -1.35 3.90 -26.10
N VAL A 263 -0.68 3.91 -24.95
CA VAL A 263 -0.83 2.90 -23.89
C VAL A 263 -1.03 3.61 -22.56
N GLY A 264 -2.22 3.45 -21.98
CA GLY A 264 -2.55 4.12 -20.73
C GLY A 264 -1.60 3.76 -19.57
N GLY A 265 -1.51 4.63 -18.57
CA GLY A 265 -0.76 4.33 -17.34
C GLY A 265 -1.26 3.05 -16.66
N ARG A 266 -0.34 2.21 -16.17
CA ARG A 266 -0.62 0.91 -15.54
C ARG A 266 -1.49 0.02 -16.43
N ARG A 267 -1.13 -0.11 -17.70
CA ARG A 267 -1.82 -0.95 -18.71
C ARG A 267 -0.82 -1.73 -19.55
N VAL A 268 -1.35 -2.80 -20.17
CA VAL A 268 -0.68 -3.58 -21.21
C VAL A 268 -1.58 -3.53 -22.44
N ASN A 269 -1.01 -3.18 -23.58
CA ASN A 269 -1.69 -3.27 -24.87
C ASN A 269 -0.94 -4.26 -25.77
N CYS A 270 -1.68 -5.16 -26.41
CA CYS A 270 -1.18 -6.06 -27.44
C CYS A 270 -1.76 -5.64 -28.79
N PHE A 271 -0.89 -5.26 -29.71
CA PHE A 271 -1.25 -4.78 -31.05
C PHE A 271 -0.96 -5.86 -32.07
N ARG A 272 -1.99 -6.28 -32.80
CA ARG A 272 -1.84 -7.14 -33.98
C ARG A 272 -1.38 -6.28 -35.14
N LEU A 273 -0.14 -6.49 -35.58
CA LEU A 273 0.52 -5.65 -36.58
C LEU A 273 0.02 -5.92 -38.02
N ASP A 274 -0.71 -7.02 -38.21
CA ASP A 274 -1.41 -7.38 -39.45
C ASP A 274 -2.77 -6.67 -39.63
N TYR A 275 -3.18 -5.85 -38.65
CA TYR A 275 -4.35 -4.99 -38.72
C TYR A 275 -3.94 -3.51 -38.67
N PRO A 276 -4.81 -2.58 -39.07
CA PRO A 276 -4.59 -1.16 -38.83
C PRO A 276 -4.31 -0.88 -37.35
N VAL A 277 -3.19 -0.22 -37.08
CA VAL A 277 -2.70 0.10 -35.73
C VAL A 277 -2.44 1.59 -35.57
N GLY A 278 -2.50 2.03 -34.31
CA GLY A 278 -2.26 3.42 -33.94
C GLY A 278 -3.37 4.38 -34.31
N ASP A 279 -3.18 5.63 -33.91
CA ASP A 279 -4.18 6.70 -34.06
C ASP A 279 -4.51 6.97 -35.55
N GLU A 280 -3.58 6.66 -36.45
CA GLU A 280 -3.70 6.87 -37.89
C GLU A 280 -4.25 5.64 -38.65
N ASN A 281 -4.59 4.55 -37.95
CA ASN A 281 -4.99 3.27 -38.57
C ASN A 281 -3.98 2.81 -39.64
N TYR A 282 -2.70 2.92 -39.35
CA TYR A 282 -1.64 2.54 -40.27
C TYR A 282 -1.55 1.01 -40.36
N LEU A 283 -1.48 0.48 -41.59
CA LEU A 283 -1.31 -0.95 -41.84
C LEU A 283 0.12 -1.21 -42.34
N ILE A 284 0.90 -1.94 -41.54
CA ILE A 284 2.25 -2.36 -41.94
C ILE A 284 2.11 -3.31 -43.15
N PRO A 285 2.79 -3.04 -44.28
CA PRO A 285 2.71 -3.92 -45.44
C PRO A 285 3.37 -5.27 -45.15
N LYS A 286 2.93 -6.29 -45.91
CA LYS A 286 3.52 -7.62 -45.88
C LYS A 286 4.98 -7.60 -46.34
N GLY A 287 5.84 -8.36 -45.69
CA GLY A 287 7.28 -8.45 -45.97
C GLY A 287 8.15 -8.04 -44.78
N GLN A 288 9.45 -7.90 -45.05
CA GLN A 288 10.47 -7.62 -44.03
C GLN A 288 10.56 -6.13 -43.68
N TYR A 289 10.74 -5.83 -42.40
CA TYR A 289 10.89 -4.47 -41.87
C TYR A 289 11.65 -4.46 -40.53
N SER A 290 11.93 -3.27 -40.01
CA SER A 290 12.41 -3.10 -38.63
C SER A 290 11.56 -2.04 -37.91
N LEU A 291 11.48 -2.11 -36.59
CA LEU A 291 10.74 -1.14 -35.78
C LEU A 291 11.66 -0.37 -34.84
N ILE A 292 11.46 0.94 -34.75
CA ILE A 292 11.97 1.78 -33.66
C ILE A 292 10.79 2.35 -32.91
N LEU A 293 10.74 2.14 -31.60
CA LEU A 293 9.71 2.66 -30.71
C LEU A 293 10.35 3.71 -29.81
N GLU A 294 9.82 4.93 -29.83
CA GLU A 294 10.25 6.04 -28.98
C GLU A 294 9.08 6.46 -28.09
N SER A 295 9.24 6.33 -26.78
CA SER A 295 8.19 6.60 -25.79
C SER A 295 8.53 7.79 -24.90
N ASN A 296 7.52 8.61 -24.58
CA ASN A 296 7.64 9.71 -23.62
C ASN A 296 7.97 9.22 -22.19
N THR A 297 7.50 8.02 -21.82
CA THR A 297 7.71 7.35 -20.53
C THR A 297 8.38 5.98 -20.72
N PRO A 298 9.20 5.46 -19.78
CA PRO A 298 9.79 4.13 -19.92
C PRO A 298 8.73 3.03 -20.05
N VAL A 299 8.83 2.20 -21.08
CA VAL A 299 7.93 1.05 -21.32
C VAL A 299 8.73 -0.23 -21.54
N VAL A 300 8.08 -1.38 -21.37
CA VAL A 300 8.61 -2.68 -21.80
C VAL A 300 7.91 -3.08 -23.09
N ALA A 301 8.66 -3.41 -24.13
CA ALA A 301 8.10 -3.84 -25.40
C ALA A 301 8.60 -5.24 -25.78
N VAL A 302 7.70 -6.06 -26.32
CA VAL A 302 8.00 -7.41 -26.83
C VAL A 302 7.33 -7.58 -28.18
N LEU A 303 8.09 -8.02 -29.19
CA LEU A 303 7.57 -8.35 -30.51
C LEU A 303 7.54 -9.87 -30.66
N GLY A 304 6.38 -10.43 -30.93
CA GLY A 304 6.19 -11.87 -31.16
C GLY A 304 5.73 -12.15 -32.58
N ARG A 305 6.18 -13.28 -33.15
CA ARG A 305 5.75 -13.75 -34.46
C ARG A 305 5.16 -15.16 -34.37
N LEU A 306 4.06 -15.33 -35.07
CA LEU A 306 3.57 -16.64 -35.49
C LEU A 306 3.86 -16.82 -36.99
N ASP A 307 4.83 -17.67 -37.33
CA ASP A 307 5.15 -18.01 -38.72
C ASP A 307 4.60 -19.40 -39.07
N ARG A 308 3.98 -19.50 -40.24
CA ARG A 308 3.34 -20.71 -40.79
C ARG A 308 4.07 -21.26 -42.02
N ARG A 309 5.06 -20.53 -42.57
CA ARG A 309 5.75 -20.89 -43.81
C ARG A 309 6.72 -22.07 -43.65
N LYS A 310 7.25 -22.28 -42.44
CA LYS A 310 8.22 -23.34 -42.09
C LYS A 310 7.72 -24.10 -40.87
N ASP A 311 6.61 -24.82 -41.06
CA ASP A 311 5.82 -25.41 -39.96
C ASP A 311 5.28 -24.36 -38.99
N PHE A 312 4.47 -24.78 -38.00
CA PHE A 312 3.92 -23.87 -37.00
C PHE A 312 4.98 -23.56 -35.94
N ALA A 313 5.46 -22.31 -35.91
CA ALA A 313 6.40 -21.85 -34.89
C ALA A 313 5.93 -20.51 -34.27
N TYR A 314 5.96 -20.44 -32.94
CA TYR A 314 5.76 -19.22 -32.17
C TYR A 314 7.05 -18.88 -31.43
N TYR A 315 7.57 -17.68 -31.62
CA TYR A 315 8.75 -17.21 -30.92
C TYR A 315 8.68 -15.70 -30.69
N GLU A 316 9.30 -15.27 -29.60
CA GLU A 316 9.53 -13.88 -29.29
C GLU A 316 10.82 -13.42 -29.99
N MET A 317 10.87 -12.16 -30.35
CA MET A 317 12.03 -11.52 -30.95
C MET A 317 12.59 -10.51 -29.97
N ASP A 318 13.87 -10.67 -29.64
CA ASP A 318 14.56 -9.79 -28.72
C ASP A 318 14.70 -8.40 -29.32
N GLY A 319 14.20 -7.40 -28.59
CA GLY A 319 14.43 -6.00 -28.89
C GLY A 319 15.73 -5.50 -28.26
N PHE A 320 16.45 -4.65 -28.96
CA PHE A 320 17.52 -3.85 -28.38
C PHE A 320 16.90 -2.61 -27.73
N CYS A 321 17.45 -2.18 -26.60
CA CYS A 321 16.94 -1.01 -25.91
C CYS A 321 18.06 -0.05 -25.52
N MET A 322 17.74 1.24 -25.50
CA MET A 322 18.62 2.33 -25.07
C MET A 322 17.95 3.14 -23.97
#